data_AF-A0A662QJ10-F1
#
_entry.id   AF-A0A662QJ10-F1
#
_cell.length_a   1.000
_cell.length_b   1.000
_cell.length_c   1.000
_cell.angle_alpha   90.00
_cell.angle_beta   90.00
_cell.angle_gamma   90.00
#
_symmetry.space_group_name_H-M   'P 1'
#
loop_
_entity.id
_entity.type
_entity.pdbx_description
1 polymer ?
#
loop_
_entity_poly.entity_id
_entity_poly.type
_entity_poly.pdbx_seq_one_letter_code
_entity_poly.pdbx_strand_id
1 'polypeptide(L)'
;MGIHDKREKRTIPFDGELRRYFIAGLIDMWGSIYFDRGRPYIRLRIPFEFKRIAEELERELDHELRNLPEYFEIHLGWGVEAGRGN
;
A
#
# COMPACT_ATOMS: atom_id res chain seq x y z
N MET A 1 37.63 12.34 -17.26
CA MET A 1 36.86 11.09 -17.14
C MET A 1 35.80 11.31 -16.08
N GLY A 2 34.58 11.68 -16.48
CA GLY A 2 33.45 11.84 -15.58
C GLY A 2 32.74 10.51 -15.41
N ILE A 3 32.56 10.06 -14.17
CA ILE A 3 31.85 8.83 -13.86
C ILE A 3 30.38 9.03 -14.27
N HIS A 4 29.92 8.27 -15.25
CA HIS A 4 28.52 8.20 -15.61
C HIS A 4 27.76 7.53 -14.48
N ASP A 5 27.06 8.34 -13.68
CA ASP A 5 26.06 7.90 -12.71
C ASP A 5 24.87 7.28 -13.47
N LYS A 6 25.04 6.03 -13.89
CA LYS A 6 23.92 5.21 -14.36
C LYS A 6 23.03 5.02 -13.15
N ARG A 7 21.90 5.76 -13.12
CA ARG A 7 20.74 5.49 -12.26
C ARG A 7 20.23 4.07 -12.55
N GLU A 8 20.93 3.06 -12.05
CA GLU A 8 20.39 1.72 -11.96
C GLU A 8 19.13 1.82 -11.11
N LYS A 9 18.00 1.45 -11.71
CA LYS A 9 16.77 1.19 -10.98
C LYS A 9 17.09 0.10 -9.96
N ARG A 10 17.43 0.50 -8.74
CA ARG A 10 17.50 -0.40 -7.59
C ARG A 10 16.09 -0.94 -7.36
N THR A 11 15.79 -2.07 -7.95
CA THR A 11 14.72 -2.96 -7.50
C THR A 11 15.28 -3.67 -6.29
N ILE A 12 14.87 -3.25 -5.09
CA ILE A 12 15.16 -4.00 -3.87
C ILE A 12 14.50 -5.37 -4.06
N PRO A 13 15.25 -6.48 -4.07
CA PRO A 13 14.67 -7.81 -4.18
C PRO A 13 14.04 -8.15 -2.83
N PHE A 14 12.80 -7.70 -2.62
CA PHE A 14 12.04 -8.09 -1.44
C PHE A 14 11.63 -9.56 -1.59
N ASP A 15 12.36 -10.45 -0.92
CA ASP A 15 11.90 -11.77 -0.50
C ASP A 15 10.50 -11.65 0.12
N GLY A 16 9.63 -12.63 -0.13
CA GLY A 16 8.20 -12.61 0.23
C GLY A 16 7.92 -12.37 1.72
N GLU A 17 8.85 -12.66 2.63
CA GLU A 17 8.70 -12.29 4.05
C GLU A 17 9.04 -10.81 4.31
N LEU A 18 10.21 -10.34 3.85
CA LEU A 18 10.61 -8.93 3.97
C LEU A 18 9.61 -8.00 3.27
N ARG A 19 9.05 -8.46 2.14
CA ARG A 19 8.00 -7.76 1.40
C ARG A 19 6.74 -7.56 2.25
N ARG A 20 6.31 -8.60 2.96
CA ARG A 20 5.12 -8.52 3.83
C ARG A 20 5.30 -7.54 4.98
N TYR A 21 6.48 -7.54 5.61
CA TYR A 21 6.78 -6.55 6.65
C TYR A 21 6.88 -5.13 6.11
N PHE A 22 7.44 -4.95 4.92
CA PHE A 22 7.45 -3.65 4.26
C PHE A 22 6.04 -3.13 4.03
N ILE A 23 5.16 -3.95 3.44
CA ILE A 23 3.74 -3.60 3.23
C ILE A 23 3.05 -3.30 4.56
N ALA A 24 3.26 -4.12 5.61
CA ALA A 24 2.70 -3.88 6.93
C ALA A 24 3.13 -2.52 7.52
N GLY A 25 4.41 -2.15 7.36
CA GLY A 25 4.91 -0.84 7.79
C GLY A 25 4.28 0.33 7.01
N LEU A 26 4.00 0.14 5.73
CA LEU A 26 3.31 1.17 4.94
C LEU A 26 1.83 1.31 5.34
N ILE A 27 1.18 0.20 5.68
CA ILE A 27 -0.17 0.21 6.27
C ILE A 27 -0.15 0.93 7.62
N ASP A 28 0.87 0.73 8.45
CA ASP A 28 1.00 1.41 9.74
C ASP A 28 1.20 2.94 9.57
N MET A 29 1.99 3.35 8.57
CA MET A 29 2.24 4.77 8.29
C MET A 29 1.07 5.52 7.65
N TRP A 30 0.40 4.92 6.68
CA TRP A 30 -0.59 5.60 5.83
C TRP A 30 -2.00 5.01 5.92
N GLY A 31 -2.16 3.95 6.70
CA GLY A 31 -3.43 3.30 6.92
C GLY A 31 -4.32 4.07 7.88
N SER A 32 -5.60 4.01 7.61
CA SER A 32 -6.63 4.52 8.50
C SER A 32 -7.83 3.57 8.42
N ILE A 33 -8.39 3.29 9.60
CA ILE A 33 -9.59 2.46 9.72
C ILE A 33 -10.81 3.36 9.56
N TYR A 34 -11.71 2.98 8.67
CA TYR A 34 -12.99 3.63 8.44
C TYR A 34 -14.11 2.65 8.71
N PHE A 35 -15.30 3.20 8.96
CA PHE A 35 -16.52 2.42 9.10
C PHE A 35 -17.50 2.88 8.02
N ASP A 36 -18.01 1.94 7.23
CA ASP A 36 -19.11 2.18 6.30
C ASP A 36 -20.12 1.04 6.45
N ARG A 37 -21.41 1.38 6.49
CA ARG A 37 -22.51 0.41 6.67
C ARG A 37 -22.29 -0.62 7.79
N GLY A 38 -21.67 -0.20 8.90
CA GLY A 38 -21.41 -1.06 10.06
C GLY A 38 -20.24 -2.03 9.91
N ARG A 39 -19.47 -1.95 8.83
CA ARG A 39 -18.29 -2.79 8.61
C ARG A 39 -17.02 -1.94 8.60
N PRO A 40 -15.98 -2.33 9.36
CA PRO A 40 -14.70 -1.66 9.29
C PRO A 40 -14.03 -2.00 7.95
N TYR A 41 -13.26 -1.06 7.42
CA TYR A 41 -12.38 -1.26 6.28
C TYR A 41 -11.16 -0.36 6.40
N ILE A 42 -10.08 -0.73 5.72
CA ILE A 42 -8.83 0.03 5.77
C ILE A 42 -8.69 0.82 4.47
N ARG A 43 -8.33 2.10 4.58
CA ARG A 43 -7.82 2.87 3.44
C ARG A 43 -6.39 3.28 3.68
N LEU A 44 -5.58 3.20 2.63
CA LEU A 44 -4.26 3.79 2.58
C LEU A 44 -4.35 5.15 1.90
N ARG A 45 -3.81 6.19 2.51
CA ARG A 45 -3.68 7.53 1.90
C ARG A 45 -2.20 7.85 1.72
N ILE A 46 -1.71 7.63 0.50
CA ILE A 46 -0.29 7.68 0.17
C ILE A 46 0.03 9.03 -0.49
N PRO A 47 0.94 9.85 0.05
CA PRO A 47 1.33 11.12 -0.57
C PRO A 47 1.89 10.93 -1.98
N PHE A 48 1.72 11.92 -2.85
CA PHE A 48 2.11 11.83 -4.26
C PHE A 48 3.61 11.60 -4.48
N GLU A 49 4.46 12.10 -3.59
CA GLU A 49 5.91 11.86 -3.64
C GLU A 49 6.28 10.37 -3.59
N PHE A 50 5.38 9.52 -3.08
CA PHE A 50 5.55 8.06 -2.99
C PHE A 50 4.82 7.28 -4.09
N LYS A 51 4.54 7.91 -5.25
CA LYS A 51 3.84 7.29 -6.39
C LYS A 51 4.29 5.87 -6.72
N ARG A 52 5.60 5.64 -6.82
CA ARG A 52 6.13 4.31 -7.16
C ARG A 52 5.76 3.25 -6.12
N ILE A 53 5.77 3.61 -4.84
CA ILE A 53 5.37 2.72 -3.75
C ILE A 53 3.86 2.44 -3.84
N ALA A 54 3.07 3.45 -4.17
CA ALA A 54 1.63 3.30 -4.36
C ALA A 54 1.29 2.32 -5.51
N GLU A 55 1.97 2.44 -6.65
CA GLU A 55 1.84 1.53 -7.80
C GLU A 55 2.34 0.10 -7.50
N GLU A 56 3.43 -0.02 -6.72
CA GLU A 56 3.91 -1.33 -6.26
C GLU A 56 2.89 -1.98 -5.31
N LEU A 57 2.34 -1.23 -4.35
CA LEU A 57 1.29 -1.70 -3.44
C LEU A 57 0.02 -2.14 -4.16
N GLU A 58 -0.45 -1.36 -5.15
CA GLU A 58 -1.60 -1.69 -6.00
C GLU A 58 -1.49 -3.12 -6.58
N ARG A 59 -0.34 -3.40 -7.21
CA ARG A 59 -0.06 -4.68 -7.88
C ARG A 59 0.04 -5.84 -6.89
N GLU A 60 0.67 -5.61 -5.74
CA GLU A 60 0.87 -6.65 -4.73
C GLU A 60 -0.42 -7.01 -4.00
N LEU A 61 -1.27 -6.01 -3.77
CA LEU A 61 -2.52 -6.20 -3.06
C LEU A 61 -3.65 -6.64 -4.00
N ASP A 62 -3.49 -6.48 -5.31
CA ASP A 62 -4.55 -6.68 -6.31
C ASP A 62 -5.79 -5.81 -6.02
N HIS A 63 -5.56 -4.56 -5.62
CA HIS A 63 -6.58 -3.57 -5.29
C HIS A 63 -6.39 -2.32 -6.14
N GLU A 64 -7.48 -1.64 -6.51
CA GLU A 64 -7.47 -0.44 -7.34
C GLU A 64 -6.77 0.75 -6.64
N LEU A 65 -5.81 1.39 -7.32
CA LEU A 65 -5.21 2.65 -6.90
C LEU A 65 -5.99 3.84 -7.44
N ARG A 66 -6.58 4.64 -6.54
CA ARG A 66 -7.30 5.85 -6.90
C ARG A 66 -6.41 7.07 -6.77
N ASN A 67 -6.49 7.97 -7.75
CA ASN A 67 -5.81 9.26 -7.71
C ASN A 67 -6.80 10.33 -7.23
N LEU A 68 -6.55 10.92 -6.07
CA LEU A 68 -7.34 12.01 -5.48
C LEU A 68 -6.51 13.29 -5.46
N PRO A 69 -7.10 14.50 -5.40
CA PRO A 69 -6.37 15.75 -5.60
C PRO A 69 -5.10 15.99 -4.75
N GLU A 70 -4.94 15.29 -3.62
CA GLU A 70 -3.83 15.48 -2.67
C GLU A 70 -3.03 14.19 -2.39
N TYR A 71 -3.52 13.02 -2.78
CA TYR A 71 -2.91 11.71 -2.45
C TYR A 71 -3.43 10.58 -3.34
N PHE A 72 -2.74 9.45 -3.32
CA PHE A 72 -3.26 8.19 -3.82
C PHE A 72 -4.02 7.43 -2.73
N GLU A 73 -5.12 6.77 -3.10
CA GLU A 73 -5.96 6.00 -2.18
C GLU A 73 -6.04 4.53 -2.61
N ILE A 74 -5.81 3.59 -1.68
CA ILE A 74 -6.08 2.16 -1.88
C ILE A 74 -7.08 1.71 -0.80
N HIS A 75 -8.11 0.97 -1.19
CA HIS A 75 -9.08 0.37 -0.26
C HIS A 75 -8.71 -1.10 -0.07
N LEU A 76 -8.30 -1.51 1.13
CA LEU A 76 -7.83 -2.89 1.38
C LEU A 76 -8.95 -3.89 1.69
N GLY A 77 -10.18 -3.58 1.25
CA GLY A 77 -11.35 -4.39 1.49
C GLY A 77 -11.95 -4.27 2.90
N TRP A 78 -13.07 -4.96 3.10
CA TRP A 78 -13.81 -5.01 4.34
C TRP A 78 -13.10 -5.93 5.33
N GLY A 79 -12.95 -5.50 6.58
CA GLY A 79 -12.56 -6.38 7.67
C GLY A 79 -13.56 -7.52 7.74
N VAL A 80 -13.10 -8.74 7.47
CA VAL A 80 -13.93 -9.94 7.65
C VAL A 80 -14.20 -10.04 9.15
N GLU A 81 -15.46 -9.97 9.55
CA GLU A 81 -15.84 -10.29 10.93
C GLU A 81 -15.27 -11.68 11.24
N ALA A 82 -14.35 -11.74 12.20
CA ALA A 82 -13.92 -13.01 12.76
C ALA A 82 -15.17 -13.67 13.37
N GLY A 83 -15.68 -14.68 12.65
CA GLY A 83 -16.64 -15.69 13.07
C GLY A 83 -17.67 -15.30 14.14
N ARG A 84 -18.92 -15.08 13.72
CA ARG A 84 -20.03 -15.68 14.48
C ARG A 84 -20.04 -17.18 14.21
N GLY A 85 -19.24 -17.91 14.99
CA GLY A 85 -19.45 -19.33 15.22
C GLY A 85 -20.47 -19.50 16.35
N ASN A 86 -21.71 -19.83 15.97
CA ASN A 86 -22.60 -20.90 16.47
C ASN A 86 -24.03 -20.60 16.02
#